data_AF-A0A965X5E2-F1
#
_entry.id   AF-A0A965X5E2-F1
#
_cell.length_a   1.000
_cell.length_b   1.000
_cell.length_c   1.000
_cell.angle_alpha   90.00
_cell.angle_beta   90.00
_cell.angle_gamma   90.00
#
_symmetry.space_group_name_H-M   'P 1'
#
loop_
_entity.id
_entity.type
_entity.pdbx_description
1 polymer ?
#
loop_
_entity_poly.entity_id
_entity_poly.type
_entity_poly.pdbx_seq_one_letter_code
_entity_poly.pdbx_strand_id
1 'polypeptide(L)'
;MRLQESVMRLLLTQPFYGSLASSVSLCESARADKMKMTLLPSPVLTYNREWFESLSDAQTVGALLHELLHLLLLHALRRGGRDALLWAVCCDMAVNDQLAPEMLTKDAVTTEKIEKESRLKLERGRSAEYYYGRLSDSGGEFSLLLREDSVTLYCSDGSALEAKLCHEENVSQMDERALKRTLDELIEQA
;
A
#
# COMPACT_ATOMS: atom_id res chain seq x y z
N MET A 1 -8.35 7.50 19.60
CA MET A 1 -7.36 7.30 20.69
C MET A 1 -6.21 6.45 20.18
N ARG A 2 -6.47 5.22 19.72
CA ARG A 2 -5.43 4.29 19.25
C ARG A 2 -4.63 4.76 18.02
N LEU A 3 -5.28 5.44 17.07
CA LEU A 3 -4.58 6.01 15.91
C LEU A 3 -3.57 7.08 16.33
N GLN A 4 -3.99 8.02 17.18
CA GLN A 4 -3.10 9.07 17.71
C GLN A 4 -1.94 8.48 18.54
N GLU A 5 -2.19 7.42 19.31
CA GLU A 5 -1.14 6.68 20.04
C GLU A 5 -0.12 6.04 19.08
N SER A 6 -0.59 5.51 17.95
CA SER A 6 0.28 4.91 16.94
C SER A 6 1.13 5.97 16.22
N VAL A 7 0.55 7.14 15.93
CA VAL A 7 1.29 8.30 15.41
C VAL A 7 2.32 8.79 16.44
N MET A 8 1.96 8.88 17.71
CA MET A 8 2.89 9.23 18.79
C MET A 8 4.03 8.22 18.91
N ARG A 9 3.74 6.93 18.77
CA ARG A 9 4.76 5.88 18.77
C ARG A 9 5.72 6.04 17.58
N LEU A 10 5.22 6.38 16.39
CA LEU A 10 6.07 6.72 15.25
C LEU A 10 6.93 7.95 15.53
N LEU A 11 6.38 9.04 16.09
CA LEU A 11 7.15 10.23 16.46
C LEU A 11 8.33 9.90 17.39
N LEU A 12 8.14 8.98 18.34
CA LEU A 12 9.18 8.59 19.30
C LEU A 12 10.21 7.59 18.75
N THR A 13 9.81 6.72 17.82
CA THR A 13 10.64 5.60 17.36
C THR A 13 11.19 5.76 15.96
N GLN A 14 10.47 6.45 15.08
CA GLN A 14 10.84 6.73 13.69
C GLN A 14 10.39 8.18 13.32
N PRO A 15 11.08 9.21 13.84
CA PRO A 15 10.60 10.59 13.84
C PRO A 15 10.17 11.13 12.48
N PHE A 16 10.90 10.81 11.41
CA PHE A 16 10.56 11.19 10.04
C PHE A 16 9.14 10.74 9.65
N TYR A 17 8.82 9.45 9.82
CA TYR A 17 7.49 8.92 9.52
C TYR A 17 6.43 9.45 10.50
N GLY A 18 6.79 9.64 11.77
CA GLY A 18 5.89 10.23 12.76
C GLY A 18 5.50 11.66 12.43
N SER A 19 6.45 12.47 11.96
CA SER A 19 6.22 13.85 11.55
C SER A 19 5.34 13.88 10.30
N LEU A 20 5.66 13.06 9.28
CA LEU A 20 4.83 12.91 8.09
C LEU A 20 3.39 12.47 8.44
N ALA A 21 3.23 11.48 9.31
CA ALA A 21 1.93 11.01 9.79
C ALA A 21 1.14 12.07 10.55
N SER A 22 1.83 13.01 11.20
CA SER A 22 1.20 14.13 11.92
C SER A 22 0.74 15.25 10.98
N SER A 23 1.34 15.33 9.79
CA SER A 23 1.06 16.36 8.79
C SER A 23 -0.04 15.97 7.79
N VAL A 24 -0.43 14.69 7.75
CA VAL A 24 -1.57 14.23 6.93
C VAL A 24 -2.90 14.39 7.67
N SER A 25 -3.97 14.67 6.94
CA SER A 25 -5.32 14.75 7.53
C SER A 25 -5.85 13.36 7.85
N LEU A 26 -6.49 13.18 9.00
CA LEU A 26 -7.05 11.89 9.43
C LEU A 26 -8.58 11.89 9.26
N CYS A 27 -9.12 10.88 8.58
CA CYS A 27 -10.56 10.72 8.36
C CYS A 27 -11.04 9.34 8.80
N GLU A 28 -11.88 9.27 9.82
CA GLU A 28 -12.53 8.02 10.21
C GLU A 28 -13.74 7.76 9.29
N SER A 29 -13.84 6.56 8.72
CA SER A 29 -14.95 6.16 7.87
C SER A 29 -15.25 4.67 8.01
N ALA A 30 -16.47 4.34 8.45
CA ALA A 30 -16.96 2.96 8.48
C ALA A 30 -17.18 2.36 7.08
N ARG A 31 -17.13 3.18 6.01
CA ARG A 31 -17.19 2.71 4.62
C ARG A 31 -15.84 2.27 4.08
N ALA A 32 -14.75 2.61 4.77
CA ALA A 32 -13.45 2.07 4.41
C ALA A 32 -13.39 0.59 4.83
N ASP A 33 -12.77 -0.25 4.01
CA ASP A 33 -12.51 -1.65 4.37
C ASP A 33 -11.44 -1.75 5.46
N LYS A 34 -10.37 -0.96 5.32
CA LYS A 34 -9.21 -0.95 6.21
C LYS A 34 -8.70 0.47 6.39
N MET A 35 -7.61 0.82 5.75
CA MET A 35 -6.98 2.14 5.74
C MET A 35 -6.48 2.42 4.33
N LYS A 36 -6.49 3.70 3.94
CA LYS A 36 -6.04 4.15 2.63
C LYS A 36 -5.62 5.61 2.67
N MET A 37 -4.51 5.94 2.02
CA MET A 37 -4.11 7.30 1.69
C MET A 37 -4.77 7.77 0.39
N THR A 38 -5.46 8.91 0.46
CA THR A 38 -5.92 9.67 -0.72
C THR A 38 -5.09 10.93 -0.86
N LEU A 39 -4.84 11.37 -2.08
CA LEU A 39 -3.84 12.40 -2.37
C LEU A 39 -4.43 13.77 -2.70
N LEU A 40 -5.72 13.82 -3.07
CA LEU A 40 -6.36 15.03 -3.60
C LEU A 40 -7.54 15.50 -2.74
N PRO A 41 -7.68 16.82 -2.51
CA PRO A 41 -6.77 17.91 -2.89
C PRO A 41 -5.51 18.00 -2.00
N SER A 42 -5.43 17.22 -0.93
CA SER A 42 -4.29 17.06 -0.06
C SER A 42 -4.25 15.63 0.51
N PRO A 43 -3.11 15.18 1.07
CA PRO A 43 -3.04 13.86 1.70
C PRO A 43 -4.04 13.69 2.85
N VAL A 44 -4.94 12.73 2.71
CA VAL A 44 -5.91 12.31 3.73
C VAL A 44 -5.77 10.80 3.95
N LEU A 45 -5.50 10.41 5.19
CA LEU A 45 -5.53 9.03 5.62
C LEU A 45 -6.95 8.68 6.09
N THR A 46 -7.68 7.95 5.25
CA THR A 46 -9.00 7.43 5.59
C THR A 46 -8.86 6.05 6.23
N TYR A 47 -9.54 5.80 7.35
CA TYR A 47 -9.44 4.51 8.04
C TYR A 47 -10.76 4.05 8.66
N ASN A 48 -10.93 2.73 8.73
CA ASN A 48 -11.98 2.05 9.46
C ASN A 48 -11.52 1.84 10.91
N ARG A 49 -12.26 2.44 11.84
CA ARG A 49 -11.93 2.36 13.26
C ARG A 49 -12.00 0.94 13.82
N GLU A 50 -13.03 0.18 13.50
CA GLU A 50 -13.22 -1.18 14.01
C GLU A 50 -12.07 -2.08 13.57
N TRP A 51 -11.71 -2.01 12.28
CA TRP A 51 -10.56 -2.73 11.76
C TRP A 51 -9.27 -2.31 12.46
N PHE A 52 -9.00 -1.00 12.57
CA PHE A 52 -7.76 -0.49 13.16
C PHE A 52 -7.64 -0.83 14.66
N GLU A 53 -8.75 -0.78 15.40
CA GLU A 53 -8.79 -1.18 16.81
C GLU A 53 -8.64 -2.69 17.01
N SER A 54 -8.87 -3.52 15.98
CA SER A 54 -8.64 -4.97 16.04
C SER A 54 -7.16 -5.37 15.89
N LEU A 55 -6.30 -4.47 15.42
CA LEU A 55 -4.90 -4.76 15.13
C LEU A 55 -4.04 -4.90 16.40
N SER A 56 -2.91 -5.59 16.28
CA SER A 56 -1.87 -5.52 17.30
C SER A 56 -1.17 -4.16 17.29
N ASP A 57 -0.45 -3.88 18.36
CA ASP A 57 0.35 -2.66 18.52
C ASP A 57 1.47 -2.48 17.50
N ALA A 58 2.01 -3.57 16.96
CA ALA A 58 2.97 -3.54 15.86
C ALA A 58 2.26 -3.33 14.52
N GLN A 59 1.07 -3.92 14.36
CA GLN A 59 0.27 -3.83 13.13
C GLN A 59 -0.35 -2.45 12.94
N THR A 60 -0.72 -1.72 14.00
CA THR A 60 -1.18 -0.34 13.87
C THR A 60 -0.09 0.57 13.33
N VAL A 61 1.15 0.38 13.79
CA VAL A 61 2.34 1.08 13.26
C VAL A 61 2.63 0.65 11.82
N GLY A 62 2.54 -0.66 11.54
CA GLY A 62 2.70 -1.21 10.20
C GLY A 62 1.72 -0.65 9.18
N ALA A 63 0.44 -0.56 9.54
CA ALA A 63 -0.60 0.02 8.68
C ALA A 63 -0.33 1.49 8.36
N LEU A 64 0.11 2.28 9.35
CA LEU A 64 0.53 3.67 9.12
C LEU A 64 1.72 3.75 8.17
N LEU A 65 2.78 2.98 8.44
CA LEU A 65 3.99 2.97 7.60
C LEU A 65 3.67 2.52 6.17
N HIS A 66 2.78 1.55 5.99
CA HIS A 66 2.36 1.07 4.68
C HIS A 66 1.81 2.21 3.81
N GLU A 67 0.85 2.96 4.33
CA GLU A 67 0.23 4.09 3.62
C GLU A 67 1.19 5.26 3.41
N LEU A 68 2.06 5.55 4.38
CA LEU A 68 3.09 6.58 4.26
C LEU A 68 4.14 6.20 3.22
N LEU A 69 4.49 4.92 3.09
CA LEU A 69 5.43 4.45 2.08
C LEU A 69 4.80 4.54 0.68
N HIS A 70 3.51 4.21 0.52
CA HIS A 70 2.81 4.45 -0.75
C HIS A 70 2.83 5.93 -1.15
N LEU A 71 2.63 6.82 -0.18
CA LEU A 71 2.73 8.27 -0.35
C LEU A 71 4.15 8.69 -0.80
N LEU A 72 5.19 8.30 -0.05
CA LEU A 72 6.59 8.67 -0.31
C LEU A 72 7.12 8.09 -1.61
N LEU A 73 6.70 6.88 -1.96
CA LEU A 73 7.08 6.19 -3.19
C LEU A 73 6.25 6.65 -4.39
N LEU A 74 5.29 7.56 -4.21
CA LEU A 74 4.47 8.12 -5.29
C LEU A 74 3.80 7.03 -6.15
N HIS A 75 3.39 5.91 -5.55
CA HIS A 75 2.89 4.76 -6.32
C HIS A 75 1.70 5.09 -7.21
N ALA A 76 0.76 5.90 -6.69
CA ALA A 76 -0.40 6.38 -7.44
C ALA A 76 -0.03 7.21 -8.69
N LEU A 77 1.14 7.88 -8.70
CA LEU A 77 1.61 8.67 -9.83
C LEU A 77 2.44 7.85 -10.83
N ARG A 78 2.94 6.68 -10.42
CA ARG A 78 3.89 5.88 -11.20
C ARG A 78 3.22 4.79 -12.02
N ARG A 79 1.90 4.59 -11.95
CA ARG A 79 1.18 3.55 -12.69
C ARG A 79 1.38 3.65 -14.20
N GLY A 80 1.21 4.83 -14.78
CA GLY A 80 1.25 5.03 -16.24
C GLY A 80 0.19 4.18 -16.96
N GLY A 81 0.57 3.55 -18.08
CA GLY A 81 -0.30 2.67 -18.87
C GLY A 81 -0.44 1.24 -18.36
N ARG A 82 0.06 0.94 -17.15
CA ARG A 82 0.01 -0.39 -16.55
C ARG A 82 -1.41 -0.77 -16.11
N ASP A 83 -1.66 -2.07 -16.09
CA ASP A 83 -2.87 -2.63 -15.48
C ASP A 83 -2.95 -2.21 -14.02
N ALA A 84 -4.08 -1.61 -13.64
CA ALA A 84 -4.23 -0.97 -12.34
C ALA A 84 -4.18 -1.98 -11.18
N LEU A 85 -4.68 -3.19 -11.41
CA LEU A 85 -4.78 -4.23 -10.39
C LEU A 85 -3.41 -4.84 -10.12
N LEU A 86 -2.74 -5.25 -11.20
CA LEU A 86 -1.39 -5.80 -11.10
C LEU A 86 -0.42 -4.75 -10.54
N TRP A 87 -0.60 -3.48 -10.90
CA TRP A 87 0.17 -2.39 -10.33
C TRP A 87 -0.02 -2.26 -8.81
N ALA A 88 -1.26 -2.24 -8.32
CA ALA A 88 -1.55 -2.17 -6.89
C ALA A 88 -0.89 -3.33 -6.12
N VAL A 89 -0.99 -4.56 -6.63
CA VAL A 89 -0.34 -5.75 -6.05
C VAL A 89 1.19 -5.56 -5.97
N CYS A 90 1.80 -5.06 -7.05
CA CYS A 90 3.24 -4.83 -7.12
C CYS A 90 3.71 -3.72 -6.17
N CYS A 91 2.89 -2.67 -5.98
CA CYS A 91 3.12 -1.61 -5.02
C CYS A 91 3.07 -2.15 -3.59
N ASP A 92 2.06 -2.96 -3.26
CA ASP A 92 1.94 -3.58 -1.94
C ASP A 92 3.11 -4.53 -1.65
N MET A 93 3.56 -5.33 -2.62
CA MET A 93 4.76 -6.15 -2.47
C MET A 93 5.99 -5.29 -2.13
N ALA A 94 6.20 -4.21 -2.89
CA ALA A 94 7.34 -3.31 -2.68
C ALA A 94 7.33 -2.62 -1.31
N VAL A 95 6.15 -2.27 -0.79
CA VAL A 95 5.97 -1.66 0.53
C VAL A 95 6.09 -2.70 1.65
N ASN A 96 5.33 -3.79 1.58
CA ASN A 96 5.24 -4.77 2.67
C ASN A 96 6.56 -5.50 2.90
N ASP A 97 7.39 -5.67 1.87
CA ASP A 97 8.72 -6.25 2.01
C ASP A 97 9.69 -5.39 2.85
N GLN A 98 9.41 -4.08 3.00
CA GLN A 98 10.18 -3.15 3.85
C GLN A 98 9.77 -3.21 5.33
N LEU A 99 8.62 -3.83 5.64
CA LEU A 99 8.09 -3.88 7.00
C LEU A 99 8.54 -5.15 7.73
N ALA A 100 8.65 -5.05 9.05
CA ALA A 100 8.93 -6.21 9.89
C ALA A 100 7.73 -7.18 9.89
N PRO A 101 7.94 -8.51 9.96
CA PRO A 101 6.85 -9.49 9.89
C PRO A 101 5.72 -9.28 10.90
N GLU A 102 6.04 -8.83 12.12
CA GLU A 102 5.08 -8.53 13.19
C GLU A 102 4.19 -7.31 12.91
N MET A 103 4.62 -6.43 11.99
CA MET A 103 3.87 -5.25 11.56
C MET A 103 2.84 -5.59 10.47
N LEU A 104 2.95 -6.76 9.85
CA LEU A 104 2.09 -7.17 8.75
C LEU A 104 0.81 -7.85 9.26
N THR A 105 -0.29 -7.62 8.56
CA THR A 105 -1.50 -8.42 8.71
C THR A 105 -1.36 -9.77 7.99
N LYS A 106 -2.17 -10.76 8.37
CA LYS A 106 -2.09 -12.11 7.80
C LYS A 106 -2.34 -12.13 6.28
N ASP A 107 -3.12 -11.18 5.79
CA ASP A 107 -3.49 -11.00 4.40
C ASP A 107 -2.60 -10.01 3.64
N ALA A 108 -1.54 -9.48 4.25
CA ALA A 108 -0.59 -8.60 3.56
C ALA A 108 0.08 -9.33 2.39
N VAL A 109 0.13 -8.69 1.22
CA VAL A 109 0.78 -9.24 0.03
C VAL A 109 2.29 -9.00 0.12
N THR A 110 3.09 -10.06 0.14
CA THR A 110 4.56 -9.99 0.19
C THR A 110 5.18 -10.75 -0.97
N THR A 111 6.44 -10.45 -1.30
CA THR A 111 7.14 -11.19 -2.36
C THR A 111 7.19 -12.67 -2.05
N GLU A 112 7.49 -13.06 -0.81
CA GLU A 112 7.55 -14.47 -0.39
C GLU A 112 6.23 -15.21 -0.62
N LYS A 113 5.08 -14.59 -0.32
CA LYS A 113 3.77 -15.21 -0.56
C LYS A 113 3.51 -15.41 -2.05
N ILE A 114 3.78 -14.39 -2.86
CA ILE A 114 3.62 -14.49 -4.31
C ILE A 114 4.59 -15.53 -4.88
N GLU A 115 5.85 -15.55 -4.45
CA GLU A 115 6.87 -16.51 -4.90
C GLU A 115 6.44 -17.96 -4.64
N LYS A 116 5.91 -18.21 -3.44
CA LYS A 116 5.44 -19.54 -3.01
C LYS A 116 4.28 -20.05 -3.86
N GLU A 117 3.37 -19.16 -4.26
CA GLU A 117 2.17 -19.54 -4.99
C GLU A 117 2.35 -19.52 -6.51
N SER A 118 3.21 -18.64 -7.00
CA SER A 118 3.49 -18.49 -8.43
C SER A 118 4.60 -19.39 -8.96
N ARG A 119 5.49 -19.90 -8.10
CA ARG A 119 6.76 -20.57 -8.48
C ARG A 119 7.69 -19.68 -9.33
N LEU A 120 7.38 -18.40 -9.51
CA LEU A 120 8.28 -17.42 -10.08
C LEU A 120 9.39 -17.14 -9.09
N LYS A 121 10.64 -16.98 -9.54
CA LYS A 121 11.70 -16.46 -8.68
C LYS A 121 11.66 -14.94 -8.66
N LEU A 122 11.45 -14.37 -7.48
CA LEU A 122 11.30 -12.93 -7.26
C LEU A 122 12.27 -12.46 -6.18
N GLU A 123 13.09 -11.47 -6.51
CA GLU A 123 13.99 -10.86 -5.53
C GLU A 123 13.19 -9.95 -4.57
N ARG A 124 13.38 -10.12 -3.26
CA ARG A 124 12.75 -9.30 -2.22
C ARG A 124 13.30 -7.87 -2.23
N GLY A 125 12.45 -6.89 -1.87
CA GLY A 125 12.88 -5.50 -1.67
C GLY A 125 13.16 -4.72 -2.96
N ARG A 126 12.58 -5.17 -4.08
CA ARG A 126 12.65 -4.49 -5.38
C ARG A 126 11.50 -3.49 -5.52
N SER A 127 11.54 -2.68 -6.58
CA SER A 127 10.50 -1.69 -6.85
C SER A 127 9.23 -2.33 -7.44
N ALA A 128 8.11 -1.60 -7.34
CA ALA A 128 6.85 -1.99 -7.98
C ALA A 128 7.00 -2.22 -9.49
N GLU A 129 7.84 -1.44 -10.19
CA GLU A 129 8.11 -1.64 -11.62
C GLU A 129 8.82 -2.95 -11.92
N TYR A 130 9.76 -3.35 -11.06
CA TYR A 130 10.43 -4.65 -11.20
C TYR A 130 9.40 -5.78 -11.05
N TYR A 131 8.58 -5.76 -10.00
CA TYR A 131 7.56 -6.78 -9.79
C TYR A 131 6.55 -6.81 -10.93
N TYR A 132 6.11 -5.64 -11.39
CA TYR A 132 5.18 -5.55 -12.51
C TYR A 132 5.78 -6.18 -13.77
N GLY A 133 7.02 -5.86 -14.14
CA GLY A 133 7.67 -6.44 -15.31
C GLY A 133 7.81 -7.96 -15.21
N ARG A 134 8.10 -8.51 -14.02
CA ARG A 134 8.19 -9.97 -13.82
C ARG A 134 6.83 -10.66 -13.92
N LEU A 135 5.78 -10.05 -13.36
CA LEU A 135 4.44 -10.63 -13.32
C LEU A 135 3.69 -10.42 -14.64
N SER A 136 3.89 -9.31 -15.34
CA SER A 136 3.28 -9.05 -16.65
C SER A 136 3.80 -9.98 -17.74
N ASP A 137 5.07 -10.36 -17.65
CA ASP A 137 5.75 -11.18 -18.67
C ASP A 137 5.56 -12.69 -18.44
N SER A 138 4.80 -13.09 -17.41
CA SER A 138 4.59 -14.49 -17.02
C SER A 138 3.72 -15.32 -17.99
N GLY A 139 3.36 -14.78 -19.16
CA GLY A 139 2.85 -15.55 -20.31
C GLY A 139 1.54 -16.31 -20.07
N GLY A 140 0.75 -15.94 -19.06
CA GLY A 140 -0.51 -16.61 -18.72
C GLY A 140 -0.39 -17.73 -17.68
N GLU A 141 0.73 -17.84 -16.96
CA GLU A 141 0.84 -18.69 -15.77
C GLU A 141 -0.16 -18.30 -14.67
N PHE A 142 -0.69 -17.08 -14.72
CA PHE A 142 -1.69 -16.54 -13.81
C PHE A 142 -2.88 -15.94 -14.58
N SER A 143 -4.08 -16.11 -14.03
CA SER A 143 -5.27 -15.38 -14.46
C SER A 143 -5.78 -14.52 -13.30
N LEU A 144 -6.00 -13.24 -13.55
CA LEU A 144 -6.59 -12.34 -12.57
C LEU A 144 -8.11 -12.43 -12.71
N LEU A 145 -8.80 -12.80 -11.64
CA LEU A 145 -10.25 -12.77 -11.58
C LEU A 145 -10.65 -11.58 -10.71
N LEU A 146 -11.31 -10.64 -11.36
CA LEU A 146 -11.84 -9.42 -10.77
C LEU A 146 -13.06 -9.72 -9.92
N ARG A 147 -13.05 -9.21 -8.69
CA ARG A 147 -14.24 -8.87 -7.90
C ARG A 147 -14.19 -7.37 -7.60
N GLU A 148 -15.34 -6.77 -7.31
CA GLU A 148 -15.49 -5.32 -7.14
C GLU A 148 -14.43 -4.69 -6.20
N ASP A 149 -13.99 -5.44 -5.18
CA ASP A 149 -13.02 -4.98 -4.17
C ASP A 149 -11.85 -5.94 -3.96
N SER A 150 -11.64 -6.92 -4.84
CA SER A 150 -10.53 -7.87 -4.72
C SER A 150 -10.02 -8.39 -6.05
N VAL A 151 -8.72 -8.65 -6.09
CA VAL A 151 -8.02 -9.30 -7.18
C VAL A 151 -7.70 -10.69 -6.72
N THR A 152 -8.26 -11.69 -7.38
CA THR A 152 -7.84 -13.06 -7.16
C THR A 152 -6.86 -13.46 -8.24
N LEU A 153 -5.60 -13.66 -7.87
CA LEU A 153 -4.56 -14.20 -8.73
C LEU A 153 -4.68 -15.73 -8.75
N TYR A 154 -5.19 -16.28 -9.84
CA TYR A 154 -5.30 -17.73 -10.05
C TYR A 154 -4.05 -18.24 -10.76
N CYS A 155 -3.34 -19.16 -10.13
CA CYS A 155 -2.20 -19.84 -10.73
C CYS A 155 -2.67 -20.99 -11.63
N SER A 156 -1.84 -21.33 -12.61
CA SER A 156 -2.04 -22.46 -13.53
C SER A 156 -2.16 -23.83 -12.85
N ASP A 157 -1.74 -23.96 -11.59
CA ASP A 157 -1.93 -25.17 -10.76
C ASP A 157 -3.24 -25.19 -9.95
N GLY A 158 -4.10 -24.19 -10.14
CA GLY A 158 -5.41 -24.08 -9.51
C GLY A 158 -5.42 -23.38 -8.15
N SER A 159 -4.27 -22.92 -7.64
CA SER A 159 -4.21 -22.06 -6.46
C SER A 159 -4.73 -20.64 -6.76
N ALA A 160 -5.25 -19.95 -5.74
CA ALA A 160 -5.89 -18.64 -5.89
C ALA A 160 -5.53 -17.72 -4.71
N LEU A 161 -4.97 -16.56 -5.03
CA LEU A 161 -4.54 -15.51 -4.11
C LEU A 161 -5.48 -14.33 -4.18
N GLU A 162 -6.33 -14.16 -3.18
CA GLU A 162 -7.21 -13.00 -3.10
C GLU A 162 -6.51 -11.85 -2.36
N ALA A 163 -6.16 -10.79 -3.09
CA ALA A 163 -5.72 -9.51 -2.55
C ALA A 163 -6.88 -8.51 -2.63
N LYS A 164 -7.27 -7.93 -1.51
CA LYS A 164 -8.28 -6.85 -1.51
C LYS A 164 -7.70 -5.57 -2.08
N LEU A 165 -8.45 -4.92 -2.95
CA LEU A 165 -8.08 -3.68 -3.62
C LEU A 165 -8.17 -2.50 -2.65
N CYS A 166 -7.05 -1.82 -2.41
CA CYS A 166 -7.11 -0.41 -2.02
C CYS A 166 -7.34 0.41 -3.30
N HIS A 167 -8.61 0.73 -3.60
CA HIS A 167 -9.02 1.49 -4.79
C HIS A 167 -8.09 2.69 -5.06
N GLU A 168 -7.21 2.65 -6.07
CA GLU A 168 -6.41 3.82 -6.43
C GLU A 168 -7.25 4.82 -7.25
N GLU A 169 -7.14 6.11 -6.92
CA GLU A 169 -7.83 7.18 -7.64
C GLU A 169 -7.13 7.47 -8.97
N ASN A 170 -7.91 7.75 -10.03
CA ASN A 170 -7.39 8.28 -11.28
C ASN A 170 -6.94 9.73 -11.07
N VAL A 171 -5.69 9.95 -10.65
CA VAL A 171 -5.08 11.27 -10.57
C VAL A 171 -4.99 11.83 -12.00
N SER A 172 -5.77 12.87 -12.30
CA SER A 172 -5.75 13.53 -13.60
C SER A 172 -4.36 14.15 -13.87
N GLN A 173 -3.99 14.36 -15.14
CA GLN A 173 -2.68 14.94 -15.51
C GLN A 173 -2.43 16.35 -14.91
N MET A 174 -3.48 17.05 -14.46
CA MET A 174 -3.34 18.15 -13.52
C MET A 174 -3.43 17.60 -12.09
N ASP A 175 -2.31 17.75 -11.38
CA ASP A 175 -2.07 17.64 -9.93
C ASP A 175 -0.82 16.82 -9.58
N GLU A 176 -0.11 16.22 -10.54
CA GLU A 176 1.19 15.57 -10.26
C GLU A 176 2.24 16.55 -9.72
N ARG A 177 2.36 17.73 -10.34
CA ARG A 177 3.30 18.79 -9.90
C ARG A 177 2.88 19.42 -8.58
N ALA A 178 1.59 19.62 -8.39
CA ALA A 178 1.03 20.18 -7.16
C ALA A 178 1.25 19.21 -5.99
N LEU A 179 0.94 17.92 -6.20
CA LEU A 179 1.14 16.88 -5.21
C LEU A 179 2.62 16.68 -4.87
N LYS A 180 3.51 16.65 -5.88
CA LYS A 180 4.96 16.59 -5.63
C LYS A 180 5.42 17.76 -4.77
N ARG A 181 4.97 18.98 -5.09
CA ARG A 181 5.28 20.16 -4.27
C ARG A 181 4.72 20.06 -2.85
N THR A 182 3.47 19.62 -2.68
CA THR A 182 2.89 19.39 -1.36
C THR A 182 3.68 18.34 -0.58
N LEU A 183 4.17 17.30 -1.24
CA LEU A 183 5.01 16.29 -0.61
C LEU A 183 6.40 16.80 -0.27
N ASP A 184 7.02 17.59 -1.13
CA ASP A 184 8.28 18.27 -0.83
C ASP A 184 8.12 19.17 0.40
N GLU A 185 7.04 19.96 0.46
CA GLU A 185 6.71 20.80 1.62
C GLU A 185 6.47 19.97 2.90
N LEU A 186 5.80 18.82 2.80
CA LEU A 186 5.58 17.91 3.94
C LEU A 186 6.87 17.24 4.41
N ILE A 187 7.77 16.89 3.48
CA ILE A 187 9.07 16.27 3.76
C ILE A 187 10.04 17.30 4.36
N GLU A 188 10.05 18.53 3.87
CA GLU A 188 10.87 19.62 4.43
C GLU A 188 10.47 19.99 5.86
N GLN A 189 9.21 19.76 6.23
CA GLN A 189 8.67 19.98 7.57
C GLN A 189 8.84 18.76 8.49
N ALA A 190 9.23 17.60 7.94
CA ALA A 190 9.31 16.32 8.66
C ALA A 190 10.67 16.08 9.33
#